data_AF-A0A2S8NSP0-F1
#
_entry.id   AF-A0A2S8NSP0-F1
#
_cell.length_a   1.000
_cell.length_b   1.000
_cell.length_c   1.000
_cell.angle_alpha   90.00
_cell.angle_beta   90.00
_cell.angle_gamma   90.00
#
_symmetry.space_group_name_H-M   'P 1'
#
loop_
_entity.id
_entity.type
_entity.pdbx_description
1 polymer ?
#
loop_
_entity_poly.entity_id
_entity_poly.type
_entity_poly.pdbx_seq_one_letter_code
_entity_poly.pdbx_strand_id
1 'polypeptide(L)'
;MGCNFYYLTGIEEENAILMLVKGIKNQYTFLFIPQIDTLKSLWYGEGISLEQAKQKSGIDINNIKNNLKINILFYSFLKSIL
;
A
#
# COMPACT_ATOMS: atom_id res chain seq x y z
N MET A 1 -11.65 -9.11 -3.04
CA MET A 1 -11.13 -7.74 -3.26
C MET A 1 -12.17 -6.89 -4.00
N GLY A 2 -12.29 -5.59 -3.72
CA GLY A 2 -13.27 -4.73 -4.39
C GLY A 2 -12.79 -4.24 -5.76
N CYS A 3 -13.66 -4.23 -6.78
CA CYS A 3 -13.31 -3.84 -8.16
C CYS A 3 -12.63 -2.46 -8.23
N ASN A 4 -13.05 -1.50 -7.40
CA ASN A 4 -12.48 -0.15 -7.38
C ASN A 4 -11.02 -0.13 -6.94
N PHE A 5 -10.63 -0.98 -5.97
CA PHE A 5 -9.25 -1.04 -5.50
C PHE A 5 -8.34 -1.59 -6.59
N TYR A 6 -8.76 -2.68 -7.24
CA TYR A 6 -8.02 -3.24 -8.36
C TYR A 6 -7.91 -2.25 -9.52
N TYR A 7 -9.00 -1.56 -9.86
CA TYR A 7 -8.98 -0.54 -10.91
C TYR A 7 -7.93 0.57 -10.66
N LEU A 8 -7.76 0.99 -9.40
CA LEU A 8 -6.83 2.06 -9.04
C LEU A 8 -5.38 1.61 -8.86
N THR A 9 -5.12 0.33 -8.62
CA THR A 9 -3.80 -0.15 -8.18
C THR A 9 -3.26 -1.33 -8.96
N GLY A 10 -4.11 -2.09 -9.67
CA GLY A 10 -3.76 -3.37 -10.27
C GLY A 10 -3.37 -4.46 -9.26
N ILE A 11 -3.57 -4.23 -7.95
CA ILE A 11 -3.16 -5.14 -6.88
C ILE A 11 -4.30 -6.08 -6.51
N GLU A 12 -3.96 -7.36 -6.41
CA GLU A 12 -4.89 -8.44 -6.05
C GLU A 12 -4.67 -8.94 -4.61
N GLU A 13 -3.58 -8.50 -3.96
CA GLU A 13 -3.20 -8.94 -2.61
C GLU A 13 -4.23 -8.56 -1.56
N GLU A 14 -4.63 -9.54 -0.76
CA GLU A 14 -5.50 -9.31 0.38
C GLU A 14 -4.82 -8.45 1.45
N ASN A 15 -5.64 -7.70 2.20
CA ASN A 15 -5.16 -6.79 3.24
C ASN A 15 -4.20 -5.69 2.75
N ALA A 16 -4.16 -5.43 1.44
CA ALA A 16 -3.55 -4.25 0.88
C ALA A 16 -4.47 -3.02 1.08
N ILE A 17 -3.86 -1.86 1.30
CA ILE A 17 -4.57 -0.61 1.61
C ILE A 17 -4.01 0.51 0.76
N LEU A 18 -4.89 1.26 0.07
CA LEU A 18 -4.52 2.45 -0.68
C LEU A 18 -4.89 3.67 0.16
N MET A 19 -3.92 4.57 0.39
CA MET A 19 -4.15 5.85 1.06
C MET A 19 -3.89 6.99 0.09
N LEU A 20 -4.95 7.74 -0.21
CA LEU A 20 -4.90 8.95 -1.02
C LEU A 20 -5.08 10.15 -0.11
N VAL A 21 -4.13 11.07 -0.17
CA VAL A 21 -4.08 12.23 0.70
C VAL A 21 -4.06 13.47 -0.17
N LYS A 22 -5.07 14.33 -0.01
CA LYS A 22 -5.21 15.58 -0.75
C LYS A 22 -5.23 16.75 0.21
N GLY A 23 -4.13 17.48 0.26
CA GLY A 23 -4.03 18.79 0.91
C GLY A 23 -4.29 19.94 -0.07
N ILE A 24 -4.23 21.17 0.43
CA ILE A 24 -4.48 22.38 -0.36
C ILE A 24 -3.41 22.57 -1.45
N LYS A 25 -2.14 22.27 -1.14
CA LYS A 25 -1.00 22.42 -2.06
C LYS A 25 -0.29 21.11 -2.39
N ASN A 26 -0.46 20.09 -1.56
CA ASN A 26 0.29 18.84 -1.66
C ASN A 26 -0.67 17.67 -1.81
N GLN A 27 -0.25 16.67 -2.57
CA GLN A 27 -0.93 15.38 -2.68
C GLN A 27 0.07 14.26 -2.40
N TYR A 28 -0.38 13.24 -1.69
CA TYR A 28 0.42 12.05 -1.40
C TYR A 28 -0.39 10.80 -1.67
N THR A 29 0.27 9.79 -2.20
CA THR A 29 -0.31 8.48 -2.49
C THR A 29 0.59 7.43 -1.88
N PHE A 30 0.02 6.58 -1.04
CA PHE A 30 0.72 5.47 -0.41
C PHE A 30 -0.02 4.17 -0.68
N LEU A 31 0.75 3.11 -0.93
CA LEU A 31 0.23 1.76 -0.99
C LEU A 31 0.81 0.99 0.19
N PHE A 32 -0.05 0.27 0.89
CA PHE A 32 0.38 -0.60 1.95
C PHE A 32 0.08 -2.04 1.59
N ILE A 33 1.08 -2.91 1.63
CA ILE A 33 0.95 -4.33 1.31
C ILE A 33 1.37 -5.19 2.51
N PRO A 34 0.87 -6.43 2.64
CA PRO A 34 1.37 -7.37 3.64
C PRO A 34 2.86 -7.64 3.45
N GLN A 35 3.56 -7.97 4.53
CA GLN A 35 4.91 -8.48 4.43
C GLN A 35 4.88 -9.91 3.89
N ILE A 36 5.80 -10.21 2.96
CA ILE A 36 6.03 -11.56 2.48
C ILE A 36 6.55 -12.39 3.66
N ASP A 37 5.81 -13.44 4.00
CA ASP A 37 6.19 -14.42 5.00
C ASP A 37 6.57 -15.71 4.26
N THR A 38 7.84 -16.11 4.37
CA THR A 38 8.38 -17.33 3.76
C THR A 38 7.63 -18.59 4.20
N LEU A 39 7.09 -18.63 5.42
CA LEU A 39 6.31 -19.78 5.89
C LEU A 39 4.92 -19.82 5.24
N LYS A 40 4.28 -18.67 5.04
CA LYS A 40 2.99 -18.58 4.34
C LYS A 40 3.12 -18.86 2.85
N SER A 41 4.27 -18.52 2.27
CA SER A 41 4.52 -18.70 0.83
C SER A 41 4.47 -20.17 0.40
N LEU A 42 4.74 -21.11 1.33
CA LEU A 42 4.61 -22.55 1.10
C LEU A 42 3.15 -23.00 0.87
N TRP A 43 2.16 -22.23 1.35
CA TRP A 43 0.74 -22.61 1.33
C TRP A 43 -0.10 -21.72 0.41
N TYR A 44 0.24 -20.44 0.30
CA TYR A 44 -0.55 -19.43 -0.42
C TYR A 44 0.12 -18.91 -1.70
N GLY A 45 1.33 -19.38 -2.01
CA GLY A 45 2.15 -18.83 -3.09
C GLY A 45 2.94 -17.59 -2.67
N GLU A 46 3.81 -17.09 -3.56
CA GLU A 46 4.61 -15.90 -3.28
C GLU A 46 3.72 -14.65 -3.22
N GLY A 47 3.77 -13.94 -2.10
CA GLY A 47 3.13 -12.63 -1.99
C GLY A 47 3.83 -11.59 -2.87
N ILE A 48 3.12 -10.52 -3.23
CA ILE A 48 3.65 -9.49 -4.11
C ILE A 48 4.91 -8.81 -3.51
N SER A 49 5.96 -8.71 -4.32
CA SER A 49 7.14 -7.92 -3.98
C SER A 49 6.89 -6.42 -4.11
N LEU A 50 7.72 -5.59 -3.47
CA LEU A 50 7.65 -4.13 -3.59
C LEU A 50 7.82 -3.66 -5.04
N GLU A 51 8.72 -4.29 -5.81
CA GLU A 51 8.95 -3.95 -7.22
C GLU A 51 7.75 -4.31 -8.10
N GLN A 52 7.15 -5.49 -7.90
CA GLN A 52 5.92 -5.86 -8.60
C GLN A 52 4.76 -4.92 -8.23
N ALA A 53 4.64 -4.55 -6.96
CA ALA A 53 3.63 -3.60 -6.51
C ALA A 53 3.81 -2.22 -7.15
N LYS A 54 5.06 -1.73 -7.25
CA LYS A 54 5.41 -0.50 -7.96
C LYS A 54 5.04 -0.60 -9.44
N GLN A 55 5.41 -1.68 -10.11
CA GLN A 55 5.14 -1.88 -11.53
C GLN A 55 3.64 -1.92 -11.84
N LYS A 56 2.85 -2.62 -11.02
CA LYS A 56 1.40 -2.74 -11.21
C LYS A 56 0.64 -1.45 -10.87
N SER A 57 1.00 -0.79 -9.77
CA SER A 57 0.25 0.37 -9.26
C SER A 57 0.72 1.72 -9.80
N GLY A 58 1.95 1.80 -10.33
CA GLY A 58 2.59 3.05 -10.71
C GLY A 58 2.97 3.95 -9.52
N ILE A 59 2.80 3.47 -8.28
CA ILE A 59 3.16 4.21 -7.07
C ILE A 59 4.65 4.06 -6.81
N ASP A 60 5.32 5.17 -6.46
CA ASP A 60 6.75 5.17 -6.14
C ASP A 60 7.06 4.19 -5.01
N ILE A 61 8.14 3.41 -5.15
CA ILE A 61 8.52 2.37 -4.20
C ILE A 61 8.74 2.90 -2.78
N ASN A 62 9.17 4.17 -2.64
CA ASN A 62 9.36 4.82 -1.34
C ASN A 62 8.03 5.03 -0.59
N ASN A 63 6.93 5.04 -1.34
CA ASN A 63 5.56 5.18 -0.83
C ASN A 63 4.82 3.84 -0.70
N ILE A 64 5.49 2.71 -0.98
CA ILE A 64 4.98 1.38 -0.72
C ILE A 64 5.50 0.89 0.63
N LYS A 65 4.60 0.50 1.54
CA LYS A 65 4.94 0.17 2.93
C LYS A 65 4.25 -1.10 3.41
N ASN A 66 4.70 -1.63 4.54
CA ASN A 66 3.99 -2.70 5.24
C ASN A 66 2.65 -2.18 5.80
N ASN A 67 1.55 -2.92 5.60
CA ASN A 67 0.20 -2.59 6.07
C ASN A 67 0.08 -2.35 7.58
N LEU A 68 0.93 -2.95 8.41
CA LEU A 68 0.97 -2.69 9.85
C LEU A 68 1.42 -1.25 10.19
N LYS A 69 2.07 -0.54 9.26
CA LYS A 69 2.53 0.85 9.48
C LYS A 69 1.50 1.92 9.16
N ILE A 70 0.30 1.55 8.71
CA ILE A 70 -0.70 2.54 8.26
C ILE A 70 -1.08 3.54 9.34
N ASN A 71 -1.35 3.06 10.56
CA ASN A 71 -1.76 3.92 11.67
C ASN A 71 -0.67 4.94 12.01
N ILE A 72 0.59 4.51 12.05
CA ILE A 72 1.72 5.39 12.36
C ILE A 72 1.83 6.50 11.31
N LEU A 73 1.74 6.16 10.02
CA LEU A 73 1.83 7.16 8.95
C LEU A 73 0.61 8.10 8.98
N PHE A 74 -0.58 7.56 9.22
CA PHE A 74 -1.81 8.32 9.33
C PHE A 74 -1.75 9.33 10.48
N TYR A 75 -1.31 8.91 11.68
CA TYR A 75 -1.12 9.82 12.82
C TYR A 75 -0.06 10.89 12.55
N SER A 76 1.06 10.51 11.92
CA SER A 76 2.08 11.49 11.52
C SER A 76 1.52 12.54 10.56
N PHE A 77 0.63 12.12 9.65
CA PHE A 77 -0.01 13.02 8.70
C PHE A 77 -1.02 13.95 9.38
N LEU A 78 -1.89 13.43 10.26
CA LEU A 78 -2.83 14.23 11.03
C LEU A 78 -2.12 15.31 11.86
N LYS A 79 -1.00 14.96 12.50
CA LYS A 79 -0.19 15.89 13.29
C LYS A 79 0.52 16.95 12.43
N SER A 80 0.69 16.71 11.13
CA SER A 80 1.29 17.71 10.23
C SER A 80 0.27 18.76 9.74
N ILE A 81 -1.03 18.51 9.94
CA ILE A 81 -2.12 19.41 9.53
C ILE A 81 -2.66 20.22 10.71
N LEU A 82 -2.64 19.65 11.91
CA LEU A 82 -3.02 20.29 13.18
C LEU A 82 -1.83 21.03 13.79
#